data_AF-A0A0B1TIV0-F1
#
_entry.id   AF-A0A0B1TIV0-F1
#
_cell.length_a   1.000
_cell.length_b   1.000
_cell.length_c   1.000
_cell.angle_alpha   90.00
_cell.angle_beta   90.00
_cell.angle_gamma   90.00
#
_symmetry.space_group_name_H-M   'P 1'
#
loop_
_entity.id
_entity.type
_entity.pdbx_description
1 polymer ?
#
loop_
_entity_poly.entity_id
_entity_poly.type
_entity_poly.pdbx_seq_one_letter_code
_entity_poly.pdbx_strand_id
1 'polypeptide(L)'
;MTGIPISIFVDEYVHSEDGGAQLEKLMQHLSTDILSSLSYLHTRSIVHLDVKPSNLLVSDHVSLVDFGCARFVDSADLDWGDGDKSYSAPERIAGKRPSTKSDIWSFGAVLFEMCFGAAPHRMLATLTLNAERRSPALLSFLNEVLALEPARRPSAEQCLQNPWFEACGQLQVPHESREFRSRSASFEG
;
A
#
# COMPACT_ATOMS: atom_id res chain seq x y z
N MET A 1 -17.29 2.90 -10.53
CA MET A 1 -16.81 2.09 -9.38
C MET A 1 -16.91 2.96 -8.14
N THR A 2 -17.69 2.54 -7.15
CA THR A 2 -17.91 3.28 -5.89
C THR A 2 -17.03 2.66 -4.80
N GLY A 3 -15.87 3.25 -4.55
CA GLY A 3 -14.98 2.90 -3.44
C GLY A 3 -14.35 4.17 -2.89
N ILE A 4 -13.94 4.15 -1.63
CA ILE A 4 -13.28 5.30 -0.99
C ILE A 4 -11.76 5.11 -1.01
N PRO A 5 -10.95 6.17 -1.14
CA PRO A 5 -9.50 6.08 -1.02
C PRO A 5 -9.07 5.40 0.29
N ILE A 6 -8.06 4.53 0.20
CA ILE A 6 -7.57 3.74 1.34
C ILE A 6 -7.12 4.59 2.53
N SER A 7 -6.59 5.80 2.28
CA SER A 7 -6.18 6.73 3.34
C SER A 7 -7.37 7.18 4.18
N ILE A 8 -8.51 7.49 3.54
CA ILE A 8 -9.74 7.87 4.26
C ILE A 8 -10.28 6.68 5.05
N PHE A 9 -10.23 5.48 4.47
CA PHE A 9 -10.72 4.27 5.13
C PHE A 9 -9.90 3.91 6.39
N VAL A 10 -8.58 4.07 6.34
CA VAL A 10 -7.69 3.66 7.44
C VAL A 10 -7.58 4.72 8.54
N ASP A 11 -7.87 5.99 8.26
CA ASP A 11 -7.84 7.10 9.23
C ASP A 11 -8.70 6.83 10.48
N GLU A 12 -9.85 6.17 10.28
CA GLU A 12 -10.76 5.77 11.37
C GLU A 12 -10.13 4.80 12.38
N TYR A 13 -9.08 4.07 11.98
CA TYR A 13 -8.48 2.99 12.78
C TYR A 13 -7.13 3.38 13.40
N VAL A 14 -6.38 4.30 12.78
CA VAL A 14 -5.02 4.69 13.19
C VAL A 14 -4.98 5.40 14.55
N HIS A 15 -6.08 6.06 14.94
CA HIS A 15 -6.17 6.84 16.17
C HIS A 15 -6.76 6.08 17.38
N SER A 16 -7.08 4.80 17.24
CA SER A 16 -7.66 4.00 18.34
C SER A 16 -6.59 3.54 19.36
N GLU A 17 -6.82 3.78 20.65
CA GLU A 17 -5.86 3.49 21.73
C GLU A 17 -5.65 1.98 22.00
N ASP A 18 -6.63 1.13 21.67
CA ASP A 18 -6.60 -0.34 21.86
C ASP A 18 -6.31 -1.14 20.56
N GLY A 19 -6.09 -0.46 19.44
CA GLY A 19 -6.30 -1.02 18.10
C GLY A 19 -5.10 -1.63 17.37
N GLY A 20 -3.90 -1.69 17.97
CA GLY A 20 -2.67 -2.08 17.24
C GLY A 20 -2.79 -3.42 16.49
N ALA A 21 -3.28 -4.47 17.15
CA ALA A 21 -3.46 -5.78 16.53
C ALA A 21 -4.62 -5.82 15.51
N GLN A 22 -5.70 -5.08 15.74
CA GLN A 22 -6.83 -5.03 14.80
C GLN A 22 -6.45 -4.27 13.53
N LEU A 23 -5.73 -3.15 13.68
CA LEU A 23 -5.18 -2.37 12.58
C LEU A 23 -4.21 -3.22 11.77
N GLU A 24 -3.31 -3.98 12.40
CA GLU A 24 -2.40 -4.87 11.66
C GLU A 24 -3.15 -5.92 10.84
N LYS A 25 -4.19 -6.54 11.40
CA LYS A 25 -5.03 -7.49 10.65
C LYS A 25 -5.77 -6.83 9.48
N LEU A 26 -6.28 -5.62 9.68
CA LEU A 26 -6.91 -4.85 8.61
C LEU A 26 -5.89 -4.56 7.50
N MET A 27 -4.70 -4.08 7.86
CA MET A 27 -3.62 -3.80 6.93
C MET A 27 -3.15 -5.04 6.18
N GLN A 28 -3.12 -6.21 6.81
CA GLN A 28 -2.83 -7.47 6.13
C GLN A 28 -3.86 -7.74 5.03
N HIS A 29 -5.15 -7.64 5.35
CA HIS A 29 -6.23 -7.87 4.38
C HIS A 29 -6.16 -6.91 3.20
N LEU A 30 -6.02 -5.61 3.47
CA LEU A 30 -5.86 -4.59 2.43
C LEU A 30 -4.59 -4.81 1.59
N SER A 31 -3.48 -5.18 2.24
CA SER A 31 -2.21 -5.45 1.57
C SER A 31 -2.28 -6.67 0.67
N THR A 32 -3.03 -7.71 1.05
CA THR A 32 -3.25 -8.90 0.21
C THR A 32 -3.89 -8.52 -1.12
N ASP A 33 -4.93 -7.69 -1.12
CA ASP A 33 -5.60 -7.24 -2.36
C ASP A 33 -4.68 -6.39 -3.25
N ILE A 34 -3.92 -5.47 -2.64
CA ILE A 34 -2.98 -4.60 -3.36
C ILE A 34 -1.87 -5.45 -4.00
N LEU A 35 -1.23 -6.32 -3.23
CA LEU A 35 -0.14 -7.18 -3.70
C LEU A 35 -0.62 -8.19 -4.74
N SER A 36 -1.85 -8.70 -4.62
CA SER A 36 -2.45 -9.57 -5.63
C SER A 36 -2.63 -8.84 -6.97
N SER A 37 -3.10 -7.59 -6.92
CA SER A 37 -3.22 -6.72 -8.10
C SER A 37 -1.86 -6.45 -8.74
N LEU A 38 -0.84 -6.12 -7.93
CA LEU A 38 0.52 -5.90 -8.42
C LEU A 38 1.14 -7.16 -8.99
N SER A 39 0.97 -8.32 -8.34
CA SER A 39 1.43 -9.61 -8.84
C SER A 39 0.84 -9.92 -10.23
N TYR A 40 -0.46 -9.66 -10.40
CA TYR A 40 -1.13 -9.82 -11.68
C TYR A 40 -0.53 -8.95 -12.80
N LEU A 41 -0.18 -7.69 -12.50
CA LEU A 41 0.48 -6.81 -13.47
C LEU A 41 1.92 -7.23 -13.75
N HIS A 42 2.67 -7.54 -12.69
CA HIS A 42 4.10 -7.87 -12.76
C HIS A 42 4.36 -9.15 -13.55
N THR A 43 3.47 -10.14 -13.45
CA THR A 43 3.52 -11.37 -14.27
C THR A 43 3.34 -11.13 -15.77
N ARG A 44 2.81 -9.97 -16.15
CA ARG A 44 2.66 -9.50 -17.55
C ARG A 44 3.70 -8.45 -17.93
N SER A 45 4.73 -8.29 -17.10
CA SER A 45 5.77 -7.27 -17.27
C SER A 45 5.21 -5.84 -17.33
N ILE A 46 4.09 -5.58 -16.65
CA ILE A 46 3.51 -4.24 -16.53
C ILE A 46 3.85 -3.68 -15.15
N VAL A 47 4.31 -2.43 -15.09
CA VAL A 47 4.48 -1.65 -13.86
C VAL A 47 3.41 -0.57 -13.78
N HIS A 48 2.87 -0.33 -12.58
CA HIS A 48 1.80 0.65 -12.38
C HIS A 48 2.35 2.08 -12.29
N LEU A 49 3.44 2.28 -11.54
CA LEU A 49 4.16 3.55 -11.38
C LEU A 49 3.36 4.71 -10.74
N ASP A 50 2.13 4.49 -10.31
CA ASP A 50 1.39 5.49 -9.52
C ASP A 50 0.60 4.84 -8.38
N VAL A 51 1.23 3.88 -7.68
CA VAL A 51 0.65 3.26 -6.47
C VAL A 51 0.73 4.28 -5.33
N LYS A 52 -0.45 4.78 -4.91
CA LYS A 52 -0.61 5.77 -3.85
C LYS A 52 -2.03 5.68 -3.27
N PRO A 53 -2.31 6.29 -2.11
CA PRO A 53 -3.58 6.07 -1.42
C PRO A 53 -4.82 6.48 -2.24
N SER A 54 -4.75 7.53 -3.05
CA SER A 54 -5.86 7.97 -3.91
C SER A 54 -6.20 6.98 -5.03
N ASN A 55 -5.26 6.11 -5.41
CA ASN A 55 -5.39 5.14 -6.49
C ASN A 55 -5.69 3.72 -5.95
N LEU A 56 -5.97 3.61 -4.66
CA LEU A 56 -6.33 2.38 -3.97
C LEU A 56 -7.72 2.56 -3.37
N LEU A 57 -8.73 2.06 -4.07
CA LEU A 57 -10.13 2.25 -3.67
C LEU A 57 -10.62 1.05 -2.87
N VAL A 58 -11.08 1.30 -1.65
CA VAL A 58 -11.63 0.29 -0.75
C VAL A 58 -13.14 0.18 -0.95
N SER A 59 -13.61 -1.05 -1.14
CA SER A 59 -15.02 -1.42 -1.14
C SER A 59 -15.17 -2.77 -0.41
N ASP A 60 -15.57 -3.83 -1.10
CA ASP A 60 -15.47 -5.21 -0.59
C ASP A 60 -14.03 -5.74 -0.70
N HIS A 61 -13.27 -5.21 -1.68
CA HIS A 61 -11.84 -5.45 -1.91
C HIS A 61 -11.12 -4.13 -2.21
N VAL A 62 -9.79 -4.12 -2.14
CA VAL A 62 -8.97 -3.01 -2.65
C VAL A 62 -8.80 -3.13 -4.15
N SER A 63 -9.27 -2.12 -4.88
CA SER A 63 -9.04 -1.99 -6.33
C SER A 63 -7.91 -1.00 -6.60
N LEU A 64 -6.88 -1.44 -7.32
CA LEU A 64 -5.87 -0.55 -7.90
C LEU A 64 -6.44 0.10 -9.17
N VAL A 65 -6.45 1.43 -9.19
CA VAL A 65 -7.00 2.24 -10.29
C VAL A 65 -5.97 3.23 -10.83
N ASP A 66 -6.34 3.91 -11.92
CA ASP A 66 -5.52 4.91 -12.61
C ASP A 66 -4.21 4.37 -13.20
N PHE A 67 -4.34 3.74 -14.37
CA PHE A 67 -3.24 3.19 -15.15
C PHE A 67 -2.57 4.23 -16.06
N GLY A 68 -2.79 5.53 -15.85
CA GLY A 68 -2.25 6.59 -16.72
C GLY A 68 -0.71 6.61 -16.77
N CYS A 69 -0.04 6.13 -15.71
CA CYS A 69 1.41 5.99 -15.66
C CYS A 69 1.90 4.58 -16.01
N ALA A 70 0.99 3.61 -16.15
CA ALA A 70 1.33 2.20 -16.26
C ALA A 70 1.92 1.88 -17.63
N ARG A 71 2.93 1.00 -17.65
CA ARG A 71 3.64 0.65 -18.88
C ARG A 71 4.41 -0.66 -18.77
N PHE A 72 4.82 -1.19 -19.91
CA PHE A 72 5.65 -2.38 -19.95
C PHE A 72 7.07 -2.07 -19.47
N VAL A 73 7.65 -2.99 -18.70
CA VAL A 73 9.01 -2.87 -18.15
C VAL A 73 10.05 -2.73 -19.27
N ASP A 74 9.80 -3.30 -20.45
CA ASP A 74 10.68 -3.27 -21.60
C ASP A 74 10.38 -2.12 -22.59
N SER A 75 9.47 -1.19 -22.27
CA SER A 75 9.15 -0.08 -23.17
C SER A 75 10.40 0.74 -23.52
N ALA A 76 10.46 1.19 -24.78
CA ALA A 76 11.56 1.99 -25.31
C ALA A 76 11.53 3.45 -24.82
N ASP A 77 10.51 3.82 -24.02
CA ASP A 77 10.39 5.14 -23.45
C ASP A 77 11.59 5.44 -22.55
N LEU A 78 12.15 6.64 -22.70
CA LEU A 78 13.27 7.09 -21.89
C LEU A 78 12.83 8.08 -20.81
N ASP A 79 11.59 8.59 -20.90
CA ASP A 79 11.02 9.47 -19.89
C ASP A 79 10.16 8.68 -18.89
N TRP A 80 10.67 8.58 -17.67
CA TRP A 80 10.06 7.88 -16.55
C TRP A 80 9.63 8.86 -15.43
N GLY A 81 9.62 10.16 -15.74
CA GLY A 81 9.42 11.24 -14.79
C GLY A 81 7.96 11.53 -14.42
N ASP A 82 6.99 10.92 -15.10
CA ASP A 82 5.56 11.15 -14.88
C ASP A 82 5.07 10.63 -13.51
N GLY A 83 3.97 11.24 -13.06
CA GLY A 83 3.24 10.82 -11.85
C GLY A 83 3.68 11.54 -10.58
N ASP A 84 3.01 11.19 -9.47
CA ASP A 84 3.31 11.75 -8.15
C ASP A 84 4.58 11.11 -7.56
N LYS A 85 5.48 11.95 -7.04
CA LYS A 85 6.75 11.51 -6.45
C LYS A 85 6.69 11.23 -4.96
N SER A 86 5.59 11.58 -4.29
CA SER A 86 5.38 11.38 -2.84
C SER A 86 5.55 9.92 -2.38
N TYR A 87 5.20 8.96 -3.24
CA TYR A 87 5.29 7.51 -2.98
C TYR A 87 6.29 6.82 -3.92
N SER A 88 7.02 7.60 -4.74
CA SER A 88 7.93 7.04 -5.74
C SER A 88 9.18 6.44 -5.11
N ALA A 89 9.65 5.34 -5.71
CA ALA A 89 10.88 4.70 -5.31
C ALA A 89 12.12 5.61 -5.53
N PRO A 90 13.20 5.47 -4.73
CA PRO A 90 14.39 6.32 -4.84
C PRO A 90 15.01 6.30 -6.23
N GLU A 91 15.01 5.14 -6.89
CA GLU A 91 15.52 5.00 -8.25
C GLU A 91 14.69 5.80 -9.27
N ARG A 92 13.37 5.91 -9.08
CA ARG A 92 12.50 6.74 -9.93
C ARG A 92 12.73 8.23 -9.70
N ILE A 93 12.90 8.63 -8.45
CA ILE A 93 13.24 10.02 -8.09
C ILE A 93 14.59 10.40 -8.73
N ALA A 94 15.54 9.46 -8.78
CA ALA A 94 16.83 9.62 -9.46
C ALA A 94 16.76 9.51 -10.99
N GLY A 95 15.58 9.39 -11.60
CA GLY A 95 15.40 9.28 -13.05
C GLY A 95 15.92 7.96 -13.65
N LYS A 96 16.13 6.93 -12.83
CA LYS A 96 16.53 5.60 -13.32
C LYS A 96 15.30 4.85 -13.81
N ARG A 97 15.54 3.88 -14.70
CA ARG A 97 14.49 3.01 -15.25
C ARG A 97 13.78 2.26 -14.11
N PRO A 98 12.44 2.35 -14.02
CA PRO A 98 11.70 1.61 -13.00
C PRO A 98 11.65 0.12 -13.33
N SER A 99 11.24 -0.65 -12.33
CA SER A 99 10.95 -2.07 -12.48
C SER A 99 9.72 -2.43 -11.64
N THR A 100 9.32 -3.69 -11.66
CA THR A 100 8.29 -4.21 -10.74
C THR A 100 8.60 -3.88 -9.27
N LYS A 101 9.89 -3.78 -8.91
CA LYS A 101 10.36 -3.38 -7.57
C LYS A 101 10.05 -1.93 -7.21
N SER A 102 9.84 -1.07 -8.20
CA SER A 102 9.44 0.32 -7.96
C SER A 102 8.01 0.39 -7.41
N ASP A 103 7.10 -0.46 -7.90
CA ASP A 103 5.75 -0.56 -7.33
C ASP A 103 5.76 -1.17 -5.92
N ILE A 104 6.69 -2.10 -5.63
CA ILE A 104 6.85 -2.69 -4.28
C ILE A 104 7.26 -1.64 -3.24
N TRP A 105 8.14 -0.70 -3.62
CA TRP A 105 8.45 0.43 -2.76
C TRP A 105 7.21 1.30 -2.51
N SER A 106 6.48 1.64 -3.57
CA SER A 106 5.29 2.49 -3.46
C SER A 106 4.22 1.84 -2.59
N PHE A 107 4.02 0.52 -2.71
CA PHE A 107 3.23 -0.26 -1.75
C PHE A 107 3.75 -0.13 -0.32
N GLY A 108 5.07 -0.30 -0.10
CA GLY A 108 5.68 -0.14 1.22
C GLY A 108 5.48 1.25 1.81
N ALA A 109 5.50 2.30 0.98
CA ALA A 109 5.25 3.68 1.38
C ALA A 109 3.78 3.90 1.80
N VAL A 110 2.83 3.29 1.09
CA VAL A 110 1.42 3.26 1.49
C VAL A 110 1.23 2.49 2.80
N LEU A 111 1.84 1.29 2.92
CA LEU A 111 1.76 0.49 4.13
C LEU A 111 2.32 1.25 5.34
N PHE A 112 3.45 1.94 5.17
CA PHE A 112 4.01 2.81 6.19
C PHE A 112 3.02 3.90 6.64
N GLU A 113 2.36 4.57 5.70
CA GLU A 113 1.36 5.58 6.02
C GLU A 113 0.18 4.98 6.79
N MET A 114 -0.35 3.82 6.37
CA MET A 114 -1.38 3.09 7.10
C MET A 114 -0.93 2.70 8.51
N CYS A 115 0.35 2.35 8.69
CA CYS A 115 0.89 1.95 9.98
C CYS A 115 0.94 3.11 10.98
N PHE A 116 1.30 4.31 10.53
CA PHE A 116 1.69 5.40 11.42
C PHE A 116 0.90 6.70 11.24
N GLY A 117 -0.03 6.77 10.29
CA GLY A 117 -0.76 8.00 9.96
C GLY A 117 0.16 9.13 9.50
N ALA A 118 1.33 8.78 8.94
CA ALA A 118 2.38 9.73 8.58
C ALA A 118 2.79 9.55 7.13
N ALA A 119 2.90 10.65 6.40
CA ALA A 119 3.36 10.63 5.02
C ALA A 119 4.80 10.07 4.89
N PRO A 120 5.15 9.41 3.77
CA PRO A 120 6.44 8.73 3.60
C PRO A 120 7.68 9.61 3.82
N HIS A 121 7.62 10.91 3.53
CA HIS A 121 8.75 11.83 3.76
C HIS A 121 9.12 11.99 5.25
N ARG A 122 8.24 11.60 6.18
CA ARG A 122 8.48 11.62 7.63
C ARG A 122 8.99 10.28 8.19
N MET A 123 9.18 9.28 7.33
CA MET A 123 9.40 7.89 7.72
C MET A 123 10.51 7.70 8.76
N LEU A 124 11.69 8.27 8.54
CA LEU A 124 12.81 8.13 9.47
C LEU A 124 12.47 8.63 10.88
N ALA A 125 11.88 9.82 10.98
CA ALA A 125 11.50 10.41 12.26
C ALA A 125 10.39 9.59 12.94
N THR A 126 9.38 9.16 12.18
CA THR A 126 8.26 8.39 12.70
C THR A 126 8.68 7.02 13.22
N LEU A 127 9.49 6.27 12.46
CA LEU A 127 10.02 4.97 12.89
C LEU A 127 10.87 5.09 14.16
N THR A 128 11.69 6.14 14.25
CA THR A 128 12.51 6.40 15.44
C THR A 128 11.66 6.59 16.71
N LEU A 129 10.47 7.17 16.57
CA LEU A 129 9.64 7.58 17.70
C LEU A 129 8.49 6.61 18.02
N ASN A 130 8.12 5.72 17.10
CA ASN A 130 6.88 4.95 17.18
C ASN A 130 7.01 3.48 16.76
N ALA A 131 8.21 2.99 16.44
CA ALA A 131 8.37 1.61 15.96
C ALA A 131 7.80 0.58 16.94
N GLU A 132 7.97 0.81 18.24
CA GLU A 132 7.50 -0.06 19.33
C GLU A 132 5.97 -0.22 19.37
N ARG A 133 5.21 0.64 18.67
CA ARG A 133 3.75 0.55 18.57
C ARG A 133 3.28 -0.53 17.59
N ARG A 134 4.18 -1.20 16.87
CA ARG A 134 3.87 -2.20 15.84
C ARG A 134 4.65 -3.49 16.05
N SER A 135 4.12 -4.58 15.52
CA SER A 135 4.74 -5.90 15.67
C SER A 135 6.13 -5.94 15.00
N PRO A 136 7.09 -6.69 15.57
CA PRO A 136 8.40 -6.89 14.93
C PRO A 136 8.29 -7.50 13.52
N ALA A 137 7.28 -8.34 13.28
CA ALA A 137 7.03 -8.93 11.97
C ALA A 137 6.66 -7.87 10.93
N LEU A 138 5.77 -6.94 11.26
CA LEU A 138 5.41 -5.81 10.40
C LEU A 138 6.61 -4.92 10.11
N LEU A 139 7.39 -4.57 11.14
CA LEU A 139 8.58 -3.73 10.96
C LEU A 139 9.63 -4.40 10.06
N SER A 140 9.82 -5.73 10.21
CA SER A 140 10.71 -6.51 9.33
C SER A 140 10.22 -6.46 7.89
N PHE A 141 8.93 -6.68 7.67
CA PHE A 141 8.34 -6.64 6.34
C PHE A 141 8.44 -5.25 5.70
N LEU A 142 8.16 -4.18 6.45
CA LEU A 142 8.36 -2.79 6.01
C LEU A 142 9.81 -2.54 5.56
N ASN A 143 10.78 -3.01 6.34
CA ASN A 143 12.21 -2.86 6.00
C ASN A 143 12.59 -3.60 4.71
N GLU A 144 11.96 -4.73 4.40
CA GLU A 144 12.18 -5.47 3.14
C GLU A 144 11.59 -4.71 1.93
N VAL A 145 10.33 -4.29 1.99
CA VAL A 145 9.66 -3.62 0.85
C VAL A 145 10.15 -2.20 0.63
N LEU A 146 10.70 -1.54 1.66
CA LEU A 146 11.32 -0.21 1.60
C LEU A 146 12.85 -0.26 1.52
N ALA A 147 13.43 -1.37 1.05
CA ALA A 147 14.87 -1.42 0.80
C ALA A 147 15.29 -0.39 -0.27
N LEU A 148 16.33 0.40 0.01
CA LEU A 148 16.80 1.44 -0.93
C LEU A 148 17.22 0.84 -2.28
N GLU A 149 17.90 -0.31 -2.26
CA GLU A 149 18.30 -1.04 -3.45
C GLU A 149 17.13 -1.88 -3.98
N PRO A 150 16.64 -1.66 -5.22
CA PRO A 150 15.49 -2.37 -5.77
C PRO A 150 15.65 -3.89 -5.78
N ALA A 151 16.88 -4.39 -6.01
CA ALA A 151 17.17 -5.82 -6.04
C ALA A 151 16.96 -6.52 -4.68
N ARG A 152 16.96 -5.78 -3.57
CA ARG A 152 16.71 -6.31 -2.23
C ARG A 152 15.24 -6.41 -1.86
N ARG A 153 14.36 -5.73 -2.60
CA ARG A 153 12.92 -5.80 -2.35
C ARG A 153 12.39 -7.16 -2.85
N PRO A 154 11.44 -7.81 -2.17
CA PRO A 154 10.75 -9.00 -2.68
C PRO A 154 9.93 -8.71 -3.95
N SER A 155 9.48 -9.75 -4.67
CA SER A 155 8.40 -9.59 -5.67
C SER A 155 7.05 -9.47 -4.96
N ALA A 156 6.00 -9.04 -5.67
CA ALA A 156 4.64 -8.99 -5.10
C ALA A 156 4.17 -10.37 -4.61
N GLU A 157 4.48 -11.42 -5.37
CA GLU A 157 4.20 -12.80 -4.98
C GLU A 157 4.97 -13.22 -3.72
N GLN A 158 6.26 -12.89 -3.62
CA GLN A 158 7.07 -13.17 -2.43
C GLN A 158 6.57 -12.39 -1.21
N CYS A 159 6.03 -11.18 -1.39
CA CYS A 159 5.42 -10.42 -0.30
C CYS A 159 4.24 -11.18 0.32
N LEU A 160 3.38 -11.77 -0.51
CA LEU A 160 2.20 -12.54 -0.04
C LEU A 160 2.59 -13.79 0.78
N GLN A 161 3.82 -14.26 0.65
CA GLN A 161 4.37 -15.40 1.40
C GLN A 161 5.14 -14.96 2.65
N ASN A 162 5.17 -13.66 2.97
CA ASN A 162 5.92 -13.14 4.11
C ASN A 162 5.25 -13.56 5.44
N PRO A 163 6.03 -13.95 6.47
CA PRO A 163 5.48 -14.37 7.77
C PRO A 163 4.56 -13.35 8.45
N TRP A 164 4.68 -12.06 8.14
CA TRP A 164 3.77 -11.05 8.67
C TRP A 164 2.31 -11.35 8.32
N PHE A 165 2.01 -11.93 7.15
CA PHE A 165 0.63 -12.30 6.77
C PHE A 165 0.07 -13.50 7.54
N GLU A 166 0.92 -14.33 8.14
CA GLU A 166 0.52 -15.48 8.95
C GLU A 166 0.43 -15.15 10.45
N ALA A 167 1.12 -14.10 10.88
CA ALA A 167 1.34 -13.79 12.29
C ALA A 167 0.09 -13.33 13.06
N CYS A 168 -1.04 -13.04 12.39
CA CYS A 168 -2.25 -12.55 13.04
C CYS A 168 -3.47 -13.34 12.52
N GLY A 169 -4.04 -14.22 13.36
CA GLY A 169 -5.15 -15.09 12.99
C GLY A 169 -6.38 -14.35 12.42
N GLN A 170 -7.23 -15.07 11.70
CA GLN A 170 -8.36 -14.58 10.90
C GLN A 170 -9.08 -13.35 11.50
N LEU A 171 -9.23 -12.29 10.69
CA LEU A 171 -10.09 -11.14 10.99
C LEU A 171 -11.55 -11.52 10.70
N GLN A 172 -12.44 -11.36 11.67
CA GLN A 172 -13.86 -11.14 11.38
C GLN A 172 -14.00 -9.66 11.00
N VAL A 173 -14.14 -9.35 9.72
CA VAL A 173 -14.46 -7.99 9.28
C VAL A 173 -15.80 -7.60 9.93
N PRO A 174 -15.86 -6.53 10.75
CA PRO A 174 -17.12 -6.10 11.33
C PRO A 174 -18.13 -5.80 10.23
N HIS A 175 -19.34 -6.32 10.39
CA HIS A 175 -20.44 -6.25 9.42
C HIS A 175 -20.96 -4.81 9.18
N GLU A 176 -20.38 -3.81 9.85
CA GLU A 176 -20.78 -2.41 9.93
C GLU A 176 -20.37 -1.56 8.72
N SER A 177 -19.49 -2.06 7.84
CA SER A 177 -19.20 -1.42 6.54
C SER A 177 -20.43 -1.33 5.60
N ARG A 178 -21.56 -1.98 5.96
CA ARG A 178 -22.86 -1.77 5.29
C ARG A 178 -23.53 -0.45 5.66
N GLU A 179 -23.23 0.17 6.80
CA GLU A 179 -23.87 1.41 7.22
C GLU A 179 -23.38 2.65 6.47
N PHE A 180 -22.19 2.58 5.86
CA PHE A 180 -21.65 3.65 5.00
C PHE A 180 -22.56 3.92 3.79
N ARG A 181 -23.29 2.91 3.30
CA ARG A 181 -24.30 3.04 2.23
C ARG A 181 -25.53 3.84 2.66
N SER A 182 -25.85 3.91 3.95
CA SER A 182 -27.04 4.63 4.45
C SER A 182 -26.80 6.12 4.64
N ARG A 183 -25.57 6.52 5.01
CA ARG A 183 -25.23 7.92 5.26
C ARG A 183 -24.97 8.72 3.99
N SER A 184 -24.45 8.08 2.94
CA SER A 184 -24.18 8.74 1.65
C SER A 184 -25.42 8.82 0.74
N ALA A 185 -26.43 7.95 0.94
CA ALA A 185 -27.72 8.05 0.25
C ALA A 185 -28.71 9.07 0.86
N SER A 186 -28.39 9.62 2.04
CA SER A 186 -29.27 10.57 2.75
C SER A 186 -28.93 12.04 2.48
N PHE A 187 -27.97 12.33 1.60
CA PHE A 187 -27.53 13.70 1.26
C PHE A 187 -27.94 14.17 -0.15
N GLU A 188 -28.72 13.37 -0.87
CA GLU A 188 -29.36 13.73 -2.15
C GLU A 188 -30.90 13.78 -2.02
N GLY A 189 -31.39 14.43 -0.96
CA GLY A 189 -32.82 14.68 -0.71
C GLY A 189 -33.13 16.16 -0.59
#